data_AF-A0A455X159-F1
#
_entry.id   AF-A0A455X159-F1
#
_cell.length_a   1.000
_cell.length_b   1.000
_cell.length_c   1.000
_cell.angle_alpha   90.00
_cell.angle_beta   90.00
_cell.angle_gamma   90.00
#
_symmetry.space_group_name_H-M   'P 1'
#
loop_
_entity.id
_entity.type
_entity.pdbx_description
1 polymer ?
#
loop_
_entity_poly.entity_id
_entity_poly.type
_entity_poly.pdbx_seq_one_letter_code
_entity_poly.pdbx_strand_id
1 'polypeptide(L)'
;MDNFDFDDWARLARTAPDDFELQRRAVIEIQISSSDNVFRLRGLQCRIDMERMRAHTPLKSCLRLSTLMWDAFVDLNGSLNTFMGNDCRSTNVSSHSARSAEIIPLATKYKPHE
;
A
#
# COMPACT_ATOMS: atom_id res chain seq x y z
N MET A 1 -10.20 -0.45 24.41
CA MET A 1 -8.91 -0.13 23.75
C MET A 1 -7.90 -0.09 24.86
N ASP A 2 -7.51 -1.27 25.32
CA ASP A 2 -6.72 -1.43 26.53
C ASP A 2 -5.29 -0.94 26.30
N ASN A 3 -4.81 -0.18 27.28
CA ASN A 3 -3.49 0.43 27.46
C ASN A 3 -2.38 -0.05 26.49
N PHE A 4 -2.24 0.58 25.32
CA PHE A 4 -1.04 0.42 24.51
C PHE A 4 0.12 1.13 25.21
N ASP A 5 1.03 0.35 25.80
CA ASP A 5 2.21 0.87 26.48
C ASP A 5 3.35 1.08 25.47
N PHE A 6 3.60 2.35 25.13
CA PHE A 6 4.66 2.71 24.21
C PHE A 6 6.05 2.40 24.77
N ASP A 7 6.27 2.62 26.07
CA ASP A 7 7.59 2.47 26.68
C ASP A 7 8.03 1.01 26.70
N ASP A 8 7.09 0.10 26.95
CA ASP A 8 7.32 -1.34 26.87
C ASP A 8 7.64 -1.82 25.46
N TRP A 9 6.93 -1.34 24.45
CA TRP A 9 7.21 -1.68 23.05
C TRP A 9 8.55 -1.10 22.58
N ALA A 10 8.88 0.12 23.01
CA ALA A 10 10.16 0.75 22.71
C ALA A 10 11.32 0.02 23.40
N ARG A 11 11.13 -0.45 24.64
CA ARG A 11 12.08 -1.30 25.35
C ARG A 11 12.27 -2.63 24.63
N LEU A 12 11.18 -3.31 24.27
CA LEU A 12 11.21 -4.59 23.57
C LEU A 12 11.93 -4.48 22.23
N ALA A 13 11.67 -3.42 21.45
CA ALA A 13 12.36 -3.19 20.17
C ALA A 13 13.89 -3.04 20.32
N ARG A 14 14.37 -2.55 21.47
CA ARG A 14 15.81 -2.41 21.77
C ARG A 14 16.43 -3.70 22.29
N THR A 15 15.70 -4.45 23.13
CA THR A 15 16.25 -5.62 23.84
C THR A 15 16.06 -6.93 23.08
N ALA A 16 14.94 -7.09 22.38
CA ALA A 16 14.56 -8.29 21.65
C ALA A 16 13.80 -7.93 20.34
N PRO A 17 14.52 -7.53 19.28
CA PRO A 17 13.92 -7.07 18.03
C PRO A 17 13.03 -8.12 17.34
N ASP A 18 13.40 -9.40 17.41
CA ASP A 18 12.63 -10.48 16.79
C ASP A 18 11.29 -10.71 17.50
N ASP A 19 11.28 -10.64 18.84
CA ASP A 19 10.05 -10.75 19.65
C ASP A 19 9.13 -9.56 19.40
N PHE A 20 9.69 -8.35 19.25
CA PHE A 20 8.95 -7.17 18.83
C PHE A 20 8.28 -7.37 17.46
N GLU A 21 9.02 -7.90 16.47
CA GLU A 21 8.49 -8.14 15.14
C GLU A 21 7.40 -9.23 15.13
N LEU A 22 7.49 -10.21 16.03
CA LEU A 22 6.45 -11.22 16.24
C LEU A 22 5.18 -10.60 16.85
N GLN A 23 5.32 -9.86 17.95
CA GLN A 23 4.19 -9.21 18.62
C GLN A 23 3.49 -8.18 17.74
N ARG A 24 4.25 -7.34 17.02
CA ARG A 24 3.68 -6.37 16.08
C ARG A 24 2.80 -7.06 15.04
N ARG A 25 3.28 -8.16 14.44
CA ARG A 25 2.49 -8.91 13.44
C ARG A 25 1.22 -9.50 14.05
N ALA A 26 1.28 -10.02 15.27
CA ALA A 26 0.11 -10.55 15.96
C ALA A 26 -0.97 -9.48 16.21
N VAL A 27 -0.59 -8.30 16.71
CA VAL A 27 -1.53 -7.19 16.94
C VAL A 27 -2.15 -6.71 15.64
N ILE A 28 -1.35 -6.59 14.57
CA ILE A 28 -1.85 -6.20 13.24
C ILE A 28 -2.84 -7.25 12.71
N GLU A 29 -2.53 -8.54 12.82
CA GLU A 29 -3.42 -9.60 12.32
C GLU A 29 -4.77 -9.63 13.07
N ILE A 30 -4.78 -9.38 14.38
CA ILE A 30 -6.03 -9.22 15.16
C ILE A 30 -6.86 -8.06 14.60
N GLN A 31 -6.22 -6.93 14.30
CA GLN A 31 -6.92 -5.77 13.75
C GLN A 31 -7.44 -6.00 12.32
N ILE A 32 -6.66 -6.71 11.49
CA ILE A 32 -7.05 -7.02 10.11
C ILE A 32 -8.20 -8.02 10.09
N SER A 33 -8.12 -9.08 10.89
CA SER A 33 -9.12 -10.15 10.94
C SER A 33 -10.45 -9.71 11.53
N SER A 34 -10.47 -8.68 12.38
CA SER A 34 -11.69 -8.10 12.97
C SER A 34 -12.38 -7.05 12.09
N SER A 35 -11.80 -6.68 10.95
CA SER A 35 -12.36 -5.64 10.07
C SER A 35 -13.29 -6.21 8.99
N ASP A 36 -14.33 -5.46 8.62
CA ASP A 36 -15.18 -5.76 7.45
C ASP A 36 -14.40 -5.76 6.11
N ASN A 37 -13.22 -5.12 6.07
CA ASN A 37 -12.43 -4.92 4.85
C ASN A 37 -11.11 -5.71 4.85
N VAL A 38 -11.13 -6.95 5.34
CA VAL A 38 -9.95 -7.84 5.50
C VAL A 38 -9.05 -7.85 4.26
N PHE A 39 -9.61 -8.08 3.06
CA PHE A 39 -8.84 -8.21 1.83
C PHE A 39 -8.02 -6.95 1.52
N ARG A 40 -8.66 -5.78 1.64
CA ARG A 40 -8.02 -4.49 1.40
C ARG A 40 -6.92 -4.21 2.42
N LEU A 41 -7.18 -4.51 3.69
CA LEU A 41 -6.19 -4.31 4.76
C LEU A 41 -4.98 -5.25 4.63
N ARG A 42 -5.18 -6.51 4.21
CA ARG A 42 -4.07 -7.43 3.90
C ARG A 42 -3.19 -6.90 2.77
N GLY A 43 -3.81 -6.37 1.70
CA GLY A 43 -3.08 -5.71 0.62
C GLY A 43 -2.28 -4.51 1.09
N LEU A 44 -2.87 -3.66 1.93
CA LEU A 44 -2.18 -2.51 2.52
C LEU A 44 -1.01 -2.95 3.41
N GLN A 45 -1.21 -3.94 4.28
CA GLN A 45 -0.17 -4.47 5.14
C GLN A 45 1.01 -5.04 4.33
N CYS A 46 0.72 -5.79 3.26
CA CYS A 46 1.75 -6.28 2.34
C CYS A 46 2.57 -5.13 1.73
N ARG A 47 1.90 -4.05 1.29
CA ARG A 47 2.58 -2.85 0.78
C ARG A 47 3.48 -2.20 1.84
N ILE A 48 3.00 -2.08 3.07
CA ILE A 48 3.77 -1.52 4.20
C ILE A 48 5.02 -2.38 4.47
N ASP A 49 4.86 -3.71 4.53
CA ASP A 49 5.98 -4.61 4.77
C ASP A 49 7.03 -4.54 3.66
N MET A 50 6.61 -4.45 2.40
CA MET A 50 7.52 -4.26 1.27
C MET A 50 8.29 -2.93 1.35
N GLU A 51 7.64 -1.83 1.74
CA GLU A 51 8.33 -0.54 1.92
C GLU A 51 9.32 -0.58 3.08
N ARG A 52 8.97 -1.28 4.17
CA ARG A 52 9.90 -1.51 5.30
C ARG A 52 11.10 -2.34 4.89
N MET A 53 10.90 -3.41 4.12
CA MET A 53 11.99 -4.27 3.61
C MET A 53 12.90 -3.52 2.62
N ARG A 54 12.35 -2.64 1.78
CA ARG A 54 13.11 -1.85 0.81
C ARG A 54 13.90 -0.70 1.45
N ALA A 55 13.49 -0.23 2.62
CA ALA A 55 14.16 0.85 3.31
C ALA A 55 15.42 0.35 4.04
N HIS A 56 16.56 0.97 3.75
CA HIS A 56 17.83 0.63 4.40
C HIS A 56 17.90 0.99 5.89
N THR A 57 17.00 1.86 6.37
CA THR A 57 16.95 2.29 7.77
C THR A 57 15.51 2.44 8.26
N PRO A 58 15.24 2.25 9.57
CA PRO A 58 13.91 2.43 10.14
C PRO A 58 13.33 3.84 9.93
N LEU A 59 14.17 4.88 10.02
CA LEU A 59 13.74 6.25 9.77
C LEU A 59 13.32 6.45 8.30
N LYS A 60 14.06 5.86 7.35
CA LYS A 60 13.69 5.92 5.93
C LYS A 60 12.37 5.19 5.68
N SER A 61 12.10 4.06 6.35
CA SER A 61 10.80 3.40 6.22
C SER A 61 9.66 4.26 6.78
N CYS A 62 9.89 4.95 7.90
CA CYS A 62 8.93 5.87 8.49
C CYS A 62 8.57 7.02 7.54
N LEU A 63 9.58 7.65 6.91
CA LEU A 63 9.36 8.69 5.90
C LEU A 63 8.60 8.17 4.68
N ARG A 64 8.90 6.94 4.22
CA ARG A 64 8.18 6.32 3.10
C ARG A 64 6.73 6.05 3.45
N LEU A 65 6.47 5.55 4.65
CA LEU A 65 5.11 5.31 5.14
C LEU A 65 4.34 6.62 5.28
N SER A 66 4.95 7.69 5.78
CA SER A 66 4.28 8.99 5.88
C SER A 66 3.92 9.55 4.51
N THR A 67 4.77 9.37 3.49
CA THR A 67 4.42 9.72 2.10
C THR A 67 3.20 8.92 1.61
N LEU A 68 3.15 7.61 1.83
CA LEU A 68 2.00 6.79 1.44
C LEU A 68 0.69 7.25 2.10
N MET A 69 0.75 7.66 3.37
CA MET A 69 -0.41 8.20 4.08
C MET A 69 -0.87 9.52 3.47
N TRP A 70 0.08 10.40 3.13
CA TRP A 70 -0.22 11.67 2.47
C TRP A 70 -0.81 11.48 1.07
N ASP A 71 -0.29 10.54 0.28
CA ASP A 71 -0.83 10.22 -1.05
C ASP A 71 -2.30 9.78 -0.93
N ALA A 72 -2.60 8.86 -0.01
CA ALA A 72 -3.97 8.41 0.24
C ALA A 72 -4.90 9.53 0.71
N PHE A 73 -4.39 10.47 1.51
CA PHE A 73 -5.14 11.65 1.94
C PHE A 73 -5.44 12.60 0.77
N VAL A 74 -4.47 12.85 -0.10
CA VAL A 74 -4.65 13.66 -1.30
C VAL A 74 -5.67 13.04 -2.24
N ASP A 75 -5.59 11.72 -2.47
CA ASP A 75 -6.54 10.98 -3.29
C ASP A 75 -7.96 11.06 -2.74
N LEU A 76 -8.12 10.92 -1.42
CA LEU A 76 -9.40 11.08 -0.74
C LEU A 76 -9.94 12.50 -0.89
N ASN A 77 -9.12 13.51 -0.64
CA ASN A 77 -9.52 14.91 -0.76
C ASN A 77 -9.93 15.26 -2.20
N GLY A 78 -9.22 14.75 -3.20
CA GLY A 78 -9.59 14.86 -4.61
C GLY A 78 -10.96 14.23 -4.87
N SER A 79 -11.15 12.99 -4.43
CA SER A 79 -12.43 12.28 -4.58
C SER A 79 -13.61 13.00 -3.93
N LEU A 80 -13.39 13.59 -2.74
CA LEU A 80 -14.40 14.38 -2.04
C LEU A 80 -14.73 15.68 -2.79
N ASN A 81 -13.72 16.39 -3.31
CA ASN A 81 -13.96 17.61 -4.09
C ASN A 81 -14.72 17.32 -5.39
N THR A 82 -14.40 16.21 -6.08
CA THR A 82 -15.15 15.74 -7.25
C THR A 82 -16.59 15.42 -6.88
N PHE A 83 -16.79 14.69 -5.78
CA PHE A 83 -18.13 14.33 -5.30
C PHE A 83 -18.97 15.56 -4.92
N MET A 84 -18.35 16.58 -4.32
CA MET A 84 -19.01 17.84 -3.94
C MET A 84 -19.23 18.79 -5.13
N GLY A 85 -18.72 18.48 -6.32
CA GLY A 85 -18.83 19.35 -7.50
C GLY A 85 -17.97 20.61 -7.42
N ASN A 86 -16.98 20.63 -6.52
CA ASN A 86 -16.04 21.75 -6.37
C ASN A 86 -14.97 21.77 -7.48
N ASP A 87 -14.89 20.70 -8.29
CA ASP A 87 -13.99 20.62 -9.42
C ASP A 87 -14.54 21.43 -10.61
N CYS A 88 -14.17 22.71 -10.69
CA CYS A 88 -14.29 23.50 -11.91
C CYS A 88 -13.17 23.24 -12.92
N ARG A 89 -12.35 22.18 -12.73
CA ARG A 89 -11.31 21.80 -13.68
C ARG A 89 -11.96 21.06 -14.85
N SER A 90 -12.43 21.86 -15.81
CA SER A 90 -12.76 21.43 -17.18
C SER A 90 -11.64 20.54 -17.69
N THR A 91 -11.78 19.22 -17.54
CA THR A 91 -10.96 18.27 -18.26
C THR A 91 -11.43 18.35 -19.70
N ASN A 92 -10.77 19.25 -20.46
CA ASN A 92 -10.78 19.22 -21.90
C ASN A 92 -10.00 17.96 -22.30
N VAL A 93 -10.56 16.78 -22.01
CA VAL A 93 -10.11 15.52 -22.59
C VAL A 93 -10.62 15.58 -24.02
N SER A 94 -9.81 16.16 -24.88
CA SER A 94 -9.94 15.96 -26.32
C SER A 94 -10.11 14.46 -26.52
N SER A 95 -11.31 14.04 -26.92
CA SER A 95 -11.69 12.68 -27.27
C SER A 95 -10.92 12.26 -28.52
N HIS A 96 -9.61 12.09 -28.40
CA HIS A 96 -8.84 11.37 -29.39
C HIS A 96 -9.26 9.91 -29.24
N SER A 97 -10.24 9.49 -30.05
CA SER A 97 -10.64 8.10 -30.23
C SER A 97 -9.39 7.23 -30.18
N ALA A 98 -9.22 6.46 -29.11
CA ALA A 98 -8.04 5.63 -28.93
C ALA A 98 -7.91 4.74 -30.17
N ARG A 99 -6.85 4.95 -30.95
CA ARG A 99 -6.58 4.14 -32.13
C ARG A 99 -6.40 2.70 -31.63
N SER A 100 -7.26 1.81 -32.12
CA SER A 100 -7.25 0.38 -31.81
C SER A 100 -5.80 -0.14 -31.84
N ALA A 101 -5.35 -0.78 -30.76
CA ALA A 101 -3.98 -1.27 -30.66
C ALA A 101 -3.83 -2.58 -31.47
N GLU A 102 -2.76 -2.66 -32.27
CA GLU A 102 -2.43 -3.84 -33.05
C GLU A 102 -1.88 -4.95 -32.14
N ILE A 103 -2.49 -6.13 -32.20
CA ILE A 103 -2.12 -7.28 -31.37
C ILE A 103 -0.84 -7.90 -31.95
N ILE A 104 0.26 -7.82 -31.20
CA ILE A 104 1.53 -8.49 -31.57
C ILE A 104 1.42 -9.98 -31.19
N PRO A 105 1.48 -10.92 -32.15
CA PRO A 105 1.43 -12.34 -31.84
C PRO A 105 2.70 -12.80 -31.12
N LEU A 106 2.52 -13.48 -29.99
CA LEU A 106 3.60 -14.16 -29.26
C LEU A 106 3.98 -15.44 -30.03
N ALA A 107 4.97 -15.36 -30.91
CA ALA A 107 5.42 -16.51 -31.70
C ALA A 107 6.07 -17.58 -30.81
N THR A 108 5.41 -18.73 -30.65
CA THR A 108 6.02 -19.95 -30.10
C THR A 108 6.84 -20.63 -31.18
N LYS A 109 8.17 -20.44 -31.19
CA LYS A 109 9.05 -21.23 -32.05
C LYS A 109 9.23 -22.63 -31.46
N TYR A 110 8.33 -23.55 -31.78
CA TYR A 110 8.55 -24.98 -31.57
C TYR A 110 9.08 -25.60 -32.86
N LYS A 111 10.30 -26.15 -32.81
CA LYS A 111 10.84 -27.05 -33.85
C LYS A 111 10.81 -28.48 -33.30
N PRO A 112 10.05 -29.41 -33.88
CA PRO A 112 10.19 -30.81 -33.54
C PRO A 112 11.53 -31.34 -34.04
N HIS A 113 12.21 -32.13 -33.22
CA HIS A 113 13.39 -32.89 -33.60
C HIS A 113 12.93 -34.18 -34.29
N GLU A 114 13.39 -34.42 -35.52
CA GLU A 114 13.45 -35.74 -36.15
C GLU A 114 14.76 -36.43 -35.79
#